data_AF-M0CZT0-F1
#
_entry.id   AF-M0CZT0-F1
#
_cell.length_a   1.000
_cell.length_b   1.000
_cell.length_c   1.000
_cell.angle_alpha   90.00
_cell.angle_beta   90.00
_cell.angle_gamma   90.00
#
_symmetry.space_group_name_H-M   'P 1'
#
loop_
_entity.id
_entity.type
_entity.pdbx_description
1 polymer ?
#
loop_
_entity_poly.entity_id
_entity_poly.type
_entity_poly.pdbx_seq_one_letter_code
_entity_poly.pdbx_strand_id
1 'polypeptide(L)'
;MVNSLLERPSTSRSASSHNGFIRLRAPFAELFKRHGTDPAAAFLHGVVEKHDCEDTVFLVDQFGYRTALSRLGLSGWVDYTNRNLIKEWFHTLKMRVDRFHNSWVGSRLSVCQWIALFIHYYNDQRPHQALNGRRPVEEVN
;
A
#
# COMPACT_ATOMS: atom_id res chain seq x y z
N MET A 1 12.19 -40.96 -9.12
CA MET A 1 13.29 -40.72 -8.15
C MET A 1 14.12 -39.56 -8.71
N VAL A 2 13.96 -38.41 -8.05
CA VAL A 2 14.66 -37.10 -8.10
C VAL A 2 15.42 -36.65 -9.37
N ASN A 3 14.93 -35.54 -9.92
CA ASN A 3 15.52 -34.69 -10.97
C ASN A 3 16.53 -33.67 -10.41
N SER A 4 17.55 -33.40 -11.23
CA SER A 4 18.32 -32.15 -11.43
C SER A 4 18.76 -31.30 -10.21
N LEU A 5 20.06 -31.35 -9.94
CA LEU A 5 20.82 -30.37 -9.16
C LEU A 5 20.96 -29.06 -9.95
N LEU A 6 20.19 -28.04 -9.57
CA LEU A 6 20.48 -26.64 -9.89
C LEU A 6 21.39 -26.09 -8.79
N GLU A 7 22.61 -25.74 -9.18
CA GLU A 7 23.58 -25.09 -8.32
C GLU A 7 23.02 -23.78 -7.74
N ARG A 8 23.20 -23.60 -6.43
CA ARG A 8 22.89 -22.36 -5.72
C ARG A 8 24.07 -21.40 -5.87
N PRO A 9 23.93 -20.19 -6.44
CA PRO A 9 24.97 -19.19 -6.30
C PRO A 9 24.91 -18.58 -4.90
N SER A 10 25.98 -18.79 -4.15
CA SER A 10 26.32 -18.15 -2.88
C SER A 10 26.36 -16.63 -3.02
N THR A 11 25.41 -15.93 -2.41
CA THR A 11 25.38 -14.46 -2.32
C THR A 11 26.15 -13.97 -1.09
N SER A 12 27.49 -13.97 -1.17
CA SER A 12 28.30 -13.00 -0.43
C SER A 12 28.72 -11.90 -1.38
N ARG A 13 28.01 -10.77 -1.41
CA ARG A 13 28.51 -9.57 -2.09
C ARG A 13 28.25 -8.33 -1.24
N SER A 14 29.37 -7.85 -0.71
CA SER A 14 29.62 -6.59 -0.02
C SER A 14 28.75 -5.43 -0.54
N ALA A 15 28.10 -4.74 0.39
CA ALA A 15 27.48 -3.45 0.16
C ALA A 15 28.58 -2.40 -0.05
N SER A 16 28.81 -2.01 -1.30
CA SER A 16 29.66 -0.86 -1.62
C SER A 16 28.88 0.43 -1.38
N SER A 17 29.30 1.18 -0.37
CA SER A 17 28.86 2.55 -0.09
C SER A 17 29.61 3.50 -1.02
N HIS A 18 28.95 3.99 -2.06
CA HIS A 18 29.37 5.18 -2.80
C HIS A 18 28.13 6.02 -3.08
N ASN A 19 28.11 7.22 -2.49
CA ASN A 19 26.98 8.15 -2.33
C ASN A 19 25.89 7.65 -1.37
N GLY A 20 25.70 8.39 -0.27
CA GLY A 20 24.83 8.09 0.88
C GLY A 20 23.33 8.02 0.62
N PHE A 21 22.90 7.30 -0.42
CA PHE A 21 21.57 6.75 -0.54
C PHE A 21 21.66 5.26 -0.24
N ILE A 22 21.29 4.88 0.98
CA ILE A 22 20.92 3.49 1.25
C ILE A 22 19.79 3.20 0.26
N ARG A 23 20.06 2.36 -0.74
CA ARG A 23 19.01 1.77 -1.57
C ARG A 23 18.27 0.77 -0.68
N LEU A 24 17.51 1.29 0.28
CA LEU A 24 16.40 0.56 0.84
C LEU A 24 15.60 0.12 -0.37
N ARG A 25 15.33 -1.18 -0.47
CA ARG A 25 14.35 -1.71 -1.41
C ARG A 25 13.03 -1.07 -0.99
N ALA A 26 12.78 0.14 -1.51
CA ALA A 26 11.66 0.95 -1.10
C ALA A 26 10.40 0.12 -1.39
N PRO A 27 9.43 0.09 -0.46
CA PRO A 27 8.15 -0.55 -0.75
C PRO A 27 7.63 0.04 -2.06
N PHE A 28 7.32 -0.78 -3.06
CA PHE A 28 6.89 -0.25 -4.34
C PHE A 28 5.43 0.19 -4.22
N ALA A 29 5.17 1.48 -4.42
CA ALA A 29 3.82 2.01 -4.54
C ALA A 29 3.37 1.98 -6.00
N GLU A 30 2.22 1.35 -6.26
CA GLU A 30 1.63 1.28 -7.59
C GLU A 30 0.64 2.44 -7.81
N LEU A 31 0.66 3.01 -9.03
CA LEU A 31 -0.21 4.12 -9.42
C LEU A 31 -1.02 3.75 -10.65
N PHE A 32 -2.34 3.74 -10.51
CA PHE A 32 -3.26 3.53 -11.62
C PHE A 32 -3.52 4.86 -12.35
N LYS A 33 -3.41 4.86 -13.68
CA LYS A 33 -3.59 6.08 -14.49
C LYS A 33 -5.05 6.55 -14.58
N ARG A 34 -6.00 5.66 -14.34
CA ARG A 34 -7.44 5.90 -14.47
C ARG A 34 -8.16 5.30 -13.28
N HIS A 35 -9.28 5.91 -12.91
CA HIS A 35 -10.26 5.29 -12.01
C HIS A 35 -11.17 4.36 -12.80
N GLY A 36 -11.83 3.42 -12.12
CA GLY A 36 -12.81 2.51 -12.72
C GLY A 36 -12.74 1.10 -12.14
N THR A 37 -13.58 0.21 -12.67
CA THR A 37 -13.74 -1.16 -12.18
C THR A 37 -12.47 -1.99 -12.31
N ASP A 38 -11.76 -1.94 -13.44
CA ASP A 38 -10.56 -2.77 -13.63
C ASP A 38 -9.39 -2.33 -12.73
N PRO A 39 -9.06 -1.03 -12.60
CA PRO A 39 -8.09 -0.57 -11.61
C PRO A 39 -8.47 -0.92 -10.16
N ALA A 40 -9.76 -0.84 -9.82
CA ALA A 40 -10.23 -1.22 -8.49
C ALA A 40 -10.07 -2.72 -8.23
N ALA A 41 -10.38 -3.57 -9.22
CA ALA A 41 -10.20 -5.02 -9.10
C ALA A 41 -8.70 -5.38 -8.98
N ALA A 42 -7.82 -4.74 -9.75
CA ALA A 42 -6.38 -4.94 -9.62
C ALA A 42 -5.85 -4.51 -8.24
N PHE A 43 -6.32 -3.37 -7.72
CA PHE A 43 -5.99 -2.93 -6.37
C PHE A 43 -6.45 -3.94 -5.31
N LEU A 44 -7.72 -4.37 -5.37
CA LEU A 44 -8.28 -5.33 -4.42
C LEU A 44 -7.59 -6.69 -4.48
N HIS A 45 -7.24 -7.16 -5.68
CA HIS A 45 -6.44 -8.37 -5.85
C HIS A 45 -5.10 -8.28 -5.11
N GLY A 46 -4.38 -7.16 -5.27
CA GLY A 46 -3.13 -6.94 -4.56
C GLY A 46 -3.28 -6.79 -3.04
N VAL A 47 -4.46 -6.40 -2.54
CA VAL A 47 -4.77 -6.39 -1.11
C VAL A 47 -4.94 -7.82 -0.58
N VAL A 48 -5.76 -8.63 -1.25
CA VAL A 48 -6.03 -10.01 -0.81
C VAL A 48 -4.84 -10.95 -0.99
N GLU A 49 -3.90 -10.64 -1.89
CA GLU A 49 -2.62 -11.36 -1.99
C GLU A 49 -1.68 -11.06 -0.81
N LYS A 50 -1.79 -9.88 -0.19
CA LYS A 50 -0.86 -9.42 0.84
C LYS A 50 -1.37 -9.57 2.26
N HIS A 51 -2.68 -9.68 2.41
CA HIS A 51 -3.35 -9.68 3.71
C HIS A 51 -4.38 -10.80 3.75
N ASP A 52 -4.47 -11.46 4.91
CA ASP A 52 -5.58 -12.38 5.16
C ASP A 52 -6.89 -11.58 5.20
N CYS A 53 -7.79 -11.93 4.28
CA CYS A 53 -9.06 -11.23 4.06
C CYS A 53 -10.25 -12.19 4.15
N GLU A 54 -10.08 -13.43 4.63
CA GLU A 54 -11.15 -14.45 4.64
C GLU A 54 -12.41 -13.97 5.37
N ASP A 55 -12.24 -13.36 6.55
CA ASP A 55 -13.34 -12.80 7.36
C ASP A 55 -13.52 -11.28 7.19
N THR A 56 -12.95 -10.68 6.13
CA THR A 56 -13.01 -9.23 5.92
C THR A 56 -14.23 -8.80 5.10
N VAL A 57 -14.94 -7.78 5.59
CA VAL A 57 -16.01 -7.09 4.85
C VAL A 57 -15.50 -5.77 4.30
N PHE A 58 -15.49 -5.63 2.96
CA PHE A 58 -15.06 -4.40 2.32
C PHE A 58 -16.17 -3.34 2.29
N LEU A 59 -15.82 -2.14 2.72
CA LEU A 59 -16.69 -0.97 2.62
C LEU A 59 -16.35 -0.19 1.35
N VAL A 60 -17.31 -0.08 0.43
CA VAL A 60 -17.12 0.61 -0.86
C VAL A 60 -18.19 1.66 -1.10
N ASP A 61 -17.88 2.64 -1.94
CA ASP A 61 -18.90 3.57 -2.46
C ASP A 61 -19.82 2.89 -3.47
N GLN A 62 -20.94 3.53 -3.79
CA GLN A 62 -21.87 3.07 -4.82
C GLN A 62 -21.22 3.05 -6.20
N PHE A 63 -21.74 2.17 -7.07
CA PHE A 63 -21.41 2.01 -8.49
C PHE A 63 -19.93 1.76 -8.85
N GLY A 64 -19.68 0.83 -9.78
CA GLY A 64 -18.34 0.45 -10.26
C GLY A 64 -17.51 -0.39 -9.28
N TYR A 65 -17.40 0.01 -8.02
CA TYR A 65 -16.58 -0.68 -7.01
C TYR A 65 -17.22 -1.98 -6.49
N ARG A 66 -18.56 -2.04 -6.40
CA ARG A 66 -19.27 -3.30 -6.13
C ARG A 66 -18.97 -4.37 -7.18
N THR A 67 -18.88 -3.99 -8.45
CA THR A 67 -18.54 -4.93 -9.53
C THR A 67 -17.12 -5.47 -9.36
N ALA A 68 -16.18 -4.67 -8.85
CA ALA A 68 -14.83 -5.13 -8.56
C ALA A 68 -14.81 -6.17 -7.42
N LEU A 69 -15.60 -5.97 -6.36
CA LEU A 69 -15.78 -6.97 -5.29
C LEU A 69 -16.37 -8.27 -5.83
N SER A 70 -17.45 -8.19 -6.61
CA SER A 70 -18.10 -9.38 -7.19
C SER A 70 -17.17 -10.18 -8.10
N ARG A 71 -16.30 -9.52 -8.87
CA ARG A 71 -15.31 -10.20 -9.73
C ARG A 71 -14.29 -11.03 -8.95
N LEU A 72 -14.01 -10.66 -7.70
CA LEU A 72 -13.05 -11.32 -6.83
C LEU A 72 -13.71 -12.22 -5.79
N GLY A 73 -15.04 -12.35 -5.80
CA GLY A 73 -15.79 -13.12 -4.80
C GLY A 73 -15.72 -12.52 -3.38
N LEU A 74 -15.42 -11.23 -3.25
CA LEU A 74 -15.21 -10.58 -1.96
C LEU A 74 -16.53 -10.13 -1.33
N SER A 75 -16.61 -10.27 -0.02
CA SER A 75 -17.73 -9.77 0.76
C SER A 75 -17.64 -8.25 0.91
N GLY A 76 -18.77 -7.55 0.80
CA GLY A 76 -18.80 -6.11 1.00
C GLY A 76 -20.18 -5.51 0.87
N TRP A 77 -20.36 -4.36 1.51
CA TRP A 77 -21.59 -3.59 1.42
C TRP A 77 -21.30 -2.10 1.30
N VAL A 78 -22.35 -1.33 1.02
CA VAL A 78 -22.25 0.14 1.00
C VAL A 78 -22.50 0.60 2.43
N ASP A 79 -21.48 1.17 3.07
CA ASP A 79 -21.60 1.80 4.39
C ASP A 79 -21.12 3.25 4.33
N TYR A 80 -21.87 4.11 5.00
CA TYR A 80 -21.59 5.54 5.13
C TYR A 80 -21.13 5.90 6.54
N THR A 81 -21.32 5.01 7.51
CA THR A 81 -21.17 5.27 8.95
C THR A 81 -19.71 5.37 9.34
N ASN A 82 -18.86 4.44 8.87
CA ASN A 82 -17.44 4.41 9.19
C ASN A 82 -16.54 5.21 8.21
N ARG A 83 -17.14 6.11 7.40
CA ARG A 83 -16.38 6.92 6.43
C ARG A 83 -15.49 7.97 7.10
N ASN A 84 -15.73 8.36 8.34
CA ASN A 84 -14.99 9.47 8.96
C ASN A 84 -13.50 9.17 9.06
N LEU A 85 -13.11 7.99 9.55
CA LEU A 85 -11.71 7.62 9.67
C LEU A 85 -11.01 7.59 8.30
N ILE A 86 -11.62 6.94 7.31
CA ILE A 86 -11.06 6.87 5.95
C ILE A 86 -11.02 8.25 5.28
N LYS A 87 -12.05 9.09 5.46
CA LYS A 87 -12.05 10.48 4.97
C LYS A 87 -10.94 11.31 5.60
N GLU A 88 -10.74 11.21 6.91
CA GLU A 88 -9.66 11.91 7.63
C GLU A 88 -8.28 11.43 7.15
N TRP A 89 -8.12 10.13 6.91
CA TRP A 89 -6.91 9.56 6.34
C TRP A 89 -6.64 10.07 4.92
N PHE A 90 -7.64 10.04 4.02
CA PHE A 90 -7.48 10.57 2.66
C PHE A 90 -7.25 12.08 2.66
N HIS A 91 -7.87 12.82 3.58
CA HIS A 91 -7.59 14.25 3.76
C HIS A 91 -6.14 14.49 4.18
N THR A 92 -5.63 13.72 5.14
CA THR A 92 -4.23 13.77 5.58
C THR A 92 -3.28 13.44 4.44
N LEU A 93 -3.57 12.37 3.68
CA LEU A 93 -2.78 11.99 2.51
C LEU A 93 -2.74 13.12 1.49
N LYS A 94 -3.89 13.70 1.14
CA LYS A 94 -3.99 14.82 0.21
C LYS A 94 -3.14 16.01 0.67
N MET A 95 -3.30 16.46 1.91
CA MET A 95 -2.54 17.59 2.47
C MET A 95 -1.02 17.36 2.41
N ARG A 96 -0.57 16.12 2.63
CA ARG A 96 0.85 15.76 2.60
C ARG A 96 1.38 15.67 1.17
N VAL A 97 0.60 15.13 0.24
CA VAL A 97 0.89 15.08 -1.19
C VAL A 97 0.96 16.49 -1.78
N ASP A 98 -0.01 17.37 -1.45
CA ASP A 98 -0.04 18.75 -1.93
C ASP A 98 1.19 19.54 -1.45
N ARG A 99 1.59 19.37 -0.17
CA ARG A 99 2.80 19.99 0.37
C ARG A 99 4.07 19.48 -0.34
N PHE A 100 4.13 18.18 -0.61
CA PHE A 100 5.23 17.58 -1.36
C PHE A 100 5.33 18.16 -2.78
N HIS A 101 4.22 18.22 -3.51
CA HIS A 101 4.18 18.78 -4.86
C HIS A 101 4.55 20.27 -4.91
N ASN A 102 4.08 21.08 -3.96
CA ASN A 102 4.43 22.50 -3.90
C ASN A 102 5.90 22.74 -3.57
N SER A 103 6.53 21.81 -2.85
CA SER A 103 7.95 21.89 -2.47
C SER A 103 8.87 21.21 -3.48
N TRP A 104 8.32 20.37 -4.36
CA TRP A 104 9.07 19.53 -5.28
C TRP A 104 8.29 19.24 -6.57
N VAL A 105 8.76 19.77 -7.69
CA VAL A 105 8.24 19.40 -9.03
C VAL A 105 8.82 18.03 -9.40
N GLY A 106 8.12 16.97 -9.00
CA GLY A 106 8.58 15.58 -9.13
C GLY A 106 8.10 14.88 -10.40
N SER A 107 8.87 13.87 -10.82
CA SER A 107 8.42 12.88 -11.80
C SER A 107 7.46 11.86 -11.18
N ARG A 108 6.79 11.04 -11.99
CA ARG A 108 5.99 9.90 -11.51
C ARG A 108 6.78 8.98 -10.57
N LEU A 109 8.08 8.78 -10.85
CA LEU A 109 8.95 7.98 -9.99
C LEU A 109 9.15 8.62 -8.61
N SER A 110 9.34 9.94 -8.56
CA SER A 110 9.45 10.68 -7.30
C SER A 110 8.16 10.58 -6.47
N VAL A 111 7.00 10.60 -7.12
CA VAL A 111 5.71 10.40 -6.45
C VAL A 111 5.61 8.97 -5.90
N CYS A 112 5.95 7.94 -6.68
CA CYS A 112 5.97 6.56 -6.20
C CYS A 112 6.91 6.38 -5.01
N GLN A 113 8.10 6.96 -5.04
CA GLN A 113 9.06 6.92 -3.93
C GLN A 113 8.55 7.66 -2.69
N TRP A 114 7.90 8.80 -2.88
CA TRP A 114 7.33 9.54 -1.77
C TRP A 114 6.17 8.77 -1.12
N ILE A 115 5.28 8.17 -1.92
CA ILE A 115 4.18 7.34 -1.41
C ILE A 115 4.73 6.12 -0.66
N ALA A 116 5.79 5.48 -1.19
CA ALA A 116 6.48 4.39 -0.52
C ALA A 116 6.97 4.78 0.89
N LEU A 117 7.65 5.92 0.99
CA LEU A 117 8.14 6.45 2.26
C LEU A 117 6.99 6.88 3.18
N PHE A 118 5.92 7.45 2.62
CA PHE A 118 4.71 7.78 3.36
C PHE A 118 4.09 6.54 4.00
N ILE A 119 3.88 5.47 3.24
CA ILE A 119 3.33 4.20 3.73
C ILE A 119 4.21 3.64 4.85
N HIS A 120 5.52 3.52 4.61
CA HIS A 120 6.46 3.02 5.61
C HIS A 120 6.45 3.86 6.89
N TYR A 121 6.46 5.19 6.77
CA TYR A 121 6.47 6.06 7.95
C TYR A 121 5.19 5.87 8.77
N TYR A 122 4.02 5.88 8.13
CA TYR A 122 2.75 5.82 8.81
C TYR A 122 2.42 4.42 9.39
N ASN A 123 2.91 3.35 8.77
CA ASN A 123 2.65 1.99 9.23
C ASN A 123 3.71 1.47 10.22
N ASP A 124 4.99 1.77 9.99
CA ASP A 124 6.11 1.12 10.68
C ASP A 124 6.88 2.02 11.65
N GLN A 125 6.65 3.34 11.62
CA GLN A 125 7.45 4.28 12.44
C GLN A 125 6.59 5.19 13.31
N ARG A 126 5.41 5.59 12.84
CA ARG A 126 4.57 6.58 13.53
C ARG A 126 3.76 5.91 14.66
N PRO A 127 3.95 6.34 15.92
CA PRO A 127 3.06 5.96 17.02
C PRO A 127 1.65 6.49 16.76
N HIS A 128 0.63 5.66 16.97
CA HIS A 128 -0.76 6.06 16.75
C HIS A 128 -1.51 6.21 18.09
N GLN A 129 -2.07 7.40 18.35
CA GLN A 129 -2.75 7.68 19.61
C GLN A 129 -3.96 6.76 19.84
N ALA A 130 -4.75 6.48 18.80
CA ALA A 130 -5.86 5.53 18.90
C ALA A 130 -5.43 4.08 19.13
N LEU A 131 -4.13 3.77 18.97
CA LEU A 131 -3.55 2.44 19.19
C LEU A 131 -2.68 2.41 20.47
N ASN A 132 -2.93 3.33 21.41
CA ASN A 132 -2.13 3.45 22.64
C ASN A 132 -0.62 3.67 22.39
N GLY A 133 -0.29 4.37 21.30
CA GLY A 133 1.10 4.62 20.89
C GLY A 133 1.75 3.47 20.14
N ARG A 134 1.06 2.34 19.95
CA ARG A 134 1.52 1.26 19.06
C ARG A 134 1.50 1.70 17.60
N ARG A 135 2.32 1.04 16.80
CA ARG A 135 2.44 1.27 15.35
C ARG A 135 1.38 0.43 14.63
N PRO A 136 0.77 0.92 13.53
CA PRO A 136 -0.24 0.14 12.82
C PRO A 136 0.21 -1.28 12.42
N VAL A 137 1.48 -1.47 12.03
CA VAL A 137 2.01 -2.80 11.69
C VAL A 137 2.00 -3.79 12.86
N GLU A 138 1.94 -3.31 14.10
CA GLU A 138 1.90 -4.17 15.30
C GLU A 138 0.48 -4.64 15.63
N GLU A 139 -0.56 -4.03 15.04
CA GLU A 139 -1.96 -4.42 15.23
C GLU A 139 -2.50 -5.33 14.13
N VAL A 140 -1.84 -5.35 12.97
CA VAL A 140 -2.24 -6.15 11.82
C VAL A 140 -1.41 -7.44 11.86
N ASN A 141 -2.00 -8.50 12.42
CA ASN A 141 -1.45 -9.86 12.40
C ASN A 141 -1.78 -10.58 11.10
#